data_AF-A0A1H3SD08-F1
#
_entry.id   AF-A0A1H3SD08-F1
#
_cell.length_a   1.000
_cell.length_b   1.000
_cell.length_c   1.000
_cell.angle_alpha   90.00
_cell.angle_beta   90.00
_cell.angle_gamma   90.00
#
_symmetry.space_group_name_H-M   'P 1'
#
loop_
_entity.id
_entity.type
_entity.pdbx_description
1 polymer ?
#
loop_
_entity_poly.entity_id
_entity_poly.type
_entity_poly.pdbx_seq_one_letter_code
_entity_poly.pdbx_strand_id
1 'polypeptide(L)'
;MDLFYGTGKESMRDFYLKQSGGRYTVGGDVSEWVQVPYNEARYGSNAIPDNDGSWNFVKDTANSWYDSQIAAGKTPEQIKQYLAQFDVWDRFDYDNDGDFNEPDGYVDHFQAVHSGEGEEAGGGAQGEDAIWSHRWSAFNNLKGSAGPSFNLNGGTQIGDSGLWIRDYTTEPENGGLGVFAHEYGHDLGLPDLYDTQGGDNGVGFWSLMASGSWLNHGKDDIGSTPGYMDPWSKLYRGWLNYSTVEHDSGTTYVTLGAAGDSDGPTAQAVVVNLPSVTATHDYNKPFAGTYEWWGGKGEDLENTLTRTLDLTGATTAAISAKAWYETEEDYDFFFGEVSTDGGVRWTSLPHPLIDPAPPGGDQETGIDGSSNGEWVDLTYDLSAYAGKTVQFRYRNSTDGGITFAGLFLDNISLVKDGAAVWTDDAETARAEWKTRGFSRITGSVTDVYPRFYIAENRTYTGYDKTLQTGPYNFGFANTRPDFVERFANQEGMLVWFVNYVYADNNTAQHPGYGLNLPVDVRPQRITVPGQGSLTNRRSGYDGTFSRYAKPAQTFHLNGVPTTVPKLGPVPVFDDSNPDRYWSADNPQNSVKVAGEGTRIEVALESRAFDMMIVKVTN
;
A
#
# COMPACT_ATOMS: atom_id res chain seq x y z
N MET A 1 -6.81 13.33 22.63
CA MET A 1 -6.96 12.17 23.54
C MET A 1 -8.23 11.36 23.32
N ASP A 2 -9.44 11.93 23.37
CA ASP A 2 -10.69 11.14 23.30
C ASP A 2 -10.88 10.36 21.98
N LEU A 3 -10.61 10.99 20.83
CA LEU A 3 -10.73 10.36 19.50
C LEU A 3 -9.74 9.20 19.30
N PHE A 4 -8.56 9.28 19.89
CA PHE A 4 -7.52 8.26 19.71
C PHE A 4 -7.61 7.15 20.75
N TYR A 5 -7.70 7.50 22.03
CA TYR A 5 -7.48 6.55 23.13
C TYR A 5 -8.64 6.45 24.13
N GLY A 6 -9.80 7.05 23.81
CA GLY A 6 -10.98 7.05 24.66
C GLY A 6 -11.50 5.64 24.95
N THR A 7 -11.48 5.21 26.21
CA THR A 7 -12.03 3.91 26.61
C THR A 7 -13.56 3.95 26.66
N GLY A 8 -14.23 2.99 26.00
CA GLY A 8 -15.69 2.94 25.93
C GLY A 8 -16.33 4.03 25.07
N LYS A 9 -15.53 4.69 24.22
CA LYS A 9 -15.95 5.68 23.22
C LYS A 9 -15.56 5.15 21.84
N GLU A 10 -16.26 5.59 20.79
CA GLU A 10 -15.79 5.41 19.42
C GLU A 10 -14.47 6.17 19.26
N SER A 11 -13.37 5.43 19.17
CA SER A 11 -12.00 5.93 19.13
C SER A 11 -11.10 4.98 18.35
N MET A 12 -9.89 5.40 17.97
CA MET A 12 -8.92 4.55 17.29
C MET A 12 -8.64 3.27 18.09
N ARG A 13 -8.44 3.42 19.41
CA ARG A 13 -8.28 2.31 20.35
C ARG A 13 -9.45 1.34 20.30
N ASP A 14 -10.69 1.84 20.42
CA ASP A 14 -11.89 1.00 20.40
C ASP A 14 -12.10 0.32 19.04
N PHE A 15 -11.87 1.05 17.96
CA PHE A 15 -11.97 0.55 16.60
C PHE A 15 -11.02 -0.63 16.37
N TYR A 16 -9.71 -0.46 16.61
CA TYR A 16 -8.73 -1.54 16.43
C TYR A 16 -8.92 -2.70 17.39
N LEU A 17 -9.36 -2.42 18.63
CA LEU A 17 -9.69 -3.47 19.59
C LEU A 17 -10.85 -4.34 19.09
N LYS A 18 -11.93 -3.73 18.62
CA LYS A 18 -13.09 -4.47 18.09
C LYS A 18 -12.79 -5.14 16.76
N GLN A 19 -12.11 -4.45 15.85
CA GLN A 19 -11.73 -4.96 14.54
C GLN A 19 -10.89 -6.23 14.66
N SER A 20 -9.92 -6.24 15.60
CA SER A 20 -8.99 -7.35 15.83
C SER A 20 -9.53 -8.48 16.71
N GLY A 21 -10.76 -8.37 17.24
CA GLY A 21 -11.31 -9.32 18.21
C GLY A 21 -10.54 -9.32 19.54
N GLY A 22 -10.01 -8.16 19.94
CA GLY A 22 -9.25 -7.98 21.17
C GLY A 22 -7.77 -8.35 21.09
N ARG A 23 -7.26 -8.72 19.91
CA ARG A 23 -5.85 -9.14 19.72
C ARG A 23 -4.88 -7.96 19.61
N TYR A 24 -5.37 -6.80 19.20
CA TYR A 24 -4.57 -5.61 18.93
C TYR A 24 -5.32 -4.34 19.33
N THR A 25 -4.61 -3.34 19.84
CA THR A 25 -5.16 -2.02 20.12
C THR A 25 -4.03 -1.00 20.15
N VAL A 26 -4.38 0.27 20.05
CA VAL A 26 -3.41 1.38 20.04
C VAL A 26 -3.43 2.15 21.36
N GLY A 27 -2.26 2.64 21.75
CA GLY A 27 -2.04 3.53 22.88
C GLY A 27 -0.97 4.55 22.52
N GLY A 28 -0.98 5.70 23.20
CA GLY A 28 -0.02 6.76 22.94
C GLY A 28 -0.38 8.03 23.69
N ASP A 29 0.19 9.14 23.24
CA ASP A 29 -0.04 10.48 23.78
C ASP A 29 -0.34 11.48 22.66
N VAL A 30 -0.96 12.60 22.99
CA VAL A 30 -1.24 13.70 22.06
C VAL A 30 -0.68 14.99 22.63
N SER A 31 0.19 15.64 21.86
CA SER A 31 0.80 16.91 22.28
C SER A 31 -0.15 18.10 22.15
N GLU A 32 0.18 19.21 22.82
CA GLU A 32 -0.43 20.51 22.54
C GLU A 32 0.02 21.01 21.16
N TRP A 33 -0.79 21.88 20.54
CA TRP A 33 -0.45 22.49 19.25
C TRP A 33 0.90 23.21 19.29
N VAL A 34 1.71 22.99 18.26
CA VAL A 34 2.99 23.65 18.03
C VAL A 34 2.91 24.47 16.74
N GLN A 35 3.61 25.61 16.71
CA GLN A 35 3.68 26.44 15.52
C GLN A 35 4.97 26.15 14.76
N VAL A 36 4.83 25.65 13.53
CA VAL A 36 5.97 25.43 12.62
C VAL A 36 6.44 26.74 11.95
N PRO A 37 7.67 26.81 11.43
CA PRO A 37 8.26 28.07 10.95
C PRO A 37 7.63 28.67 9.69
N TYR A 38 7.01 27.83 8.84
CA TYR A 38 6.47 28.24 7.55
C TYR A 38 4.94 28.09 7.47
N ASN A 39 4.34 28.64 6.41
CA ASN A 39 2.92 28.49 6.13
C ASN A 39 2.63 27.15 5.45
N GLU A 40 1.37 26.74 5.42
CA GLU A 40 0.92 25.45 4.89
C GLU A 40 1.36 25.21 3.43
N ALA A 41 1.30 26.24 2.58
CA ALA A 41 1.77 26.16 1.20
C ALA A 41 3.25 25.74 1.04
N ARG A 42 4.12 26.00 2.04
CA ARG A 42 5.51 25.51 2.00
C ARG A 42 5.58 23.99 2.06
N TYR A 43 4.58 23.37 2.70
CA TYR A 43 4.55 21.96 3.05
C TYR A 43 3.61 21.16 2.14
N GLY A 44 2.43 21.69 1.79
CA GLY A 44 1.38 20.95 1.08
C GLY A 44 1.16 21.34 -0.38
N SER A 45 1.79 22.39 -0.91
CA SER A 45 1.52 22.80 -2.29
C SER A 45 1.95 21.75 -3.31
N ASN A 46 1.05 21.37 -4.22
CA ASN A 46 1.30 20.43 -5.33
C ASN A 46 2.48 20.78 -6.26
N ALA A 47 3.00 22.00 -6.18
CA ALA A 47 4.18 22.44 -6.93
C ALA A 47 5.51 22.09 -6.24
N ILE A 48 5.47 21.57 -5.01
CA ILE A 48 6.61 21.21 -4.18
C ILE A 48 6.63 19.69 -4.02
N PRO A 49 7.73 19.01 -4.38
CA PRO A 49 7.85 17.57 -4.13
C PRO A 49 7.88 17.27 -2.63
N ASP A 50 7.39 16.09 -2.23
CA ASP A 50 7.23 15.73 -0.81
C ASP A 50 8.53 15.79 0.00
N ASN A 51 9.65 15.46 -0.64
CA ASN A 51 10.99 15.53 -0.03
C ASN A 51 11.41 16.94 0.40
N ASP A 52 10.87 17.96 -0.28
CA ASP A 52 11.03 19.36 0.10
C ASP A 52 9.83 19.88 0.88
N GLY A 53 8.62 19.34 0.70
CA GLY A 53 7.37 19.73 1.36
C GLY A 53 7.07 18.93 2.63
N SER A 54 6.23 17.90 2.49
CA SER A 54 5.69 17.04 3.56
C SER A 54 6.75 16.48 4.52
N TRP A 55 7.94 16.09 4.06
CA TRP A 55 8.98 15.58 4.95
C TRP A 55 9.55 16.67 5.86
N ASN A 56 9.68 17.91 5.35
CA ASN A 56 10.07 19.04 6.17
C ASN A 56 8.95 19.45 7.14
N PHE A 57 7.68 19.20 6.83
CA PHE A 57 6.59 19.37 7.80
C PHE A 57 6.76 18.47 9.01
N VAL A 58 7.08 17.19 8.80
CA VAL A 58 7.37 16.23 9.89
C VAL A 58 8.54 16.69 10.75
N LYS A 59 9.66 17.05 10.10
CA LYS A 59 10.86 17.57 10.79
C LYS A 59 10.59 18.84 11.57
N ASP A 60 9.91 19.81 10.97
CA ASP A 60 9.63 21.09 11.61
C ASP A 60 8.62 20.92 12.75
N THR A 61 7.65 20.02 12.61
CA THR A 61 6.71 19.65 13.67
C THR A 61 7.44 19.04 14.86
N ALA A 62 8.30 18.05 14.61
CA ALA A 62 9.10 17.38 15.64
C ALA A 62 10.03 18.36 16.39
N ASN A 63 10.72 19.23 15.66
CA ASN A 63 11.62 20.22 16.25
C ASN A 63 10.87 21.32 17.00
N SER A 64 9.75 21.82 16.46
CA SER A 64 8.92 22.81 17.16
C SER A 64 8.34 22.25 18.45
N TRP A 65 7.95 20.98 18.46
CA TRP A 65 7.57 20.28 19.68
C TRP A 65 8.73 20.18 20.66
N TYR A 66 9.91 19.73 20.22
CA TYR A 66 11.09 19.61 21.06
C TYR A 66 11.45 20.96 21.74
N ASP A 67 11.53 22.02 20.95
CA ASP A 67 11.83 23.37 21.42
C ASP A 67 10.77 23.89 22.41
N SER A 68 9.49 23.56 22.18
CA SER A 68 8.42 23.89 23.13
C SER A 68 8.61 23.21 24.49
N GLN A 69 9.13 21.98 24.51
CA GLN A 69 9.40 21.24 25.74
C GLN A 69 10.60 21.81 26.50
N ILE A 70 11.66 22.21 25.78
CA ILE A 70 12.79 22.94 26.36
C ILE A 70 12.34 24.29 26.94
N ALA A 71 11.52 25.04 26.20
CA ALA A 71 10.96 26.31 26.67
C ALA A 71 10.05 26.14 27.91
N ALA A 72 9.37 24.98 28.02
CA ALA A 72 8.60 24.58 29.20
C ALA A 72 9.49 24.11 30.38
N GLY A 73 10.81 24.09 30.22
CA GLY A 73 11.79 23.77 31.27
C GLY A 73 12.14 22.29 31.40
N LYS A 74 11.74 21.44 30.45
CA LYS A 74 12.25 20.06 30.39
C LYS A 74 13.71 20.05 29.94
N THR A 75 14.51 19.13 30.48
CA THR A 75 15.88 18.90 29.98
C THR A 75 15.87 17.94 28.78
N PRO A 76 16.90 17.95 27.91
CA PRO A 76 17.03 16.97 26.83
C PRO A 76 16.89 15.52 27.30
N GLU A 77 17.44 15.17 28.47
CA GLU A 77 17.32 13.82 29.04
C GLU A 77 15.87 13.46 29.41
N GLN A 78 15.09 14.43 29.93
CA GLN A 78 13.68 14.20 30.25
C GLN A 78 12.84 14.00 28.98
N ILE A 79 13.15 14.74 27.92
CA ILE A 79 12.49 14.58 26.62
C ILE A 79 12.85 13.23 26.02
N LYS A 80 14.13 12.85 26.04
CA LYS A 80 14.59 11.53 25.60
C LYS A 80 13.89 10.39 26.35
N GLN A 81 13.79 10.47 27.67
CA GLN A 81 13.10 9.46 28.49
C GLN A 81 11.60 9.35 28.18
N TYR A 82 10.97 10.46 27.79
CA TYR A 82 9.58 10.45 27.34
C TYR A 82 9.46 9.81 25.96
N LEU A 83 10.29 10.22 24.99
CA LEU A 83 10.25 9.70 23.62
C LEU A 83 10.58 8.21 23.54
N ALA A 84 11.50 7.72 24.37
CA ALA A 84 11.86 6.29 24.44
C ALA A 84 10.70 5.38 24.90
N GLN A 85 9.54 5.92 25.29
CA GLN A 85 8.33 5.11 25.56
C GLN A 85 7.59 4.71 24.27
N PHE A 86 7.94 5.36 23.15
CA PHE A 86 7.33 5.15 21.84
C PHE A 86 8.30 4.51 20.83
N ASP A 87 9.45 4.02 21.30
CA ASP A 87 10.44 3.25 20.52
C ASP A 87 10.55 1.90 21.24
N VAL A 88 9.75 0.94 20.76
CA VAL A 88 9.56 -0.37 21.36
C VAL A 88 9.64 -1.48 20.31
N TRP A 89 9.35 -1.17 19.03
CA TRP A 89 9.22 -2.14 17.95
C TRP A 89 10.25 -1.87 16.85
N ASP A 90 11.12 -2.84 16.63
CA ASP A 90 11.98 -2.88 15.45
C ASP A 90 11.19 -3.46 14.29
N ARG A 91 10.50 -2.58 13.55
CA ARG A 91 9.66 -2.98 12.42
C ARG A 91 10.43 -3.74 11.33
N PHE A 92 11.72 -3.43 11.17
CA PHE A 92 12.52 -3.88 10.03
C PHE A 92 13.59 -4.92 10.38
N ASP A 93 13.68 -5.34 11.65
CA ASP A 93 14.70 -6.28 12.15
C ASP A 93 16.09 -5.81 11.71
N TYR A 94 16.43 -4.55 12.05
CA TYR A 94 17.57 -3.84 11.46
C TYR A 94 18.90 -4.56 11.74
N ASP A 95 19.01 -5.25 12.88
CA ASP A 95 20.19 -6.01 13.26
C ASP A 95 20.13 -7.51 12.90
N ASN A 96 19.00 -7.95 12.34
CA ASN A 96 18.74 -9.27 11.77
C ASN A 96 18.83 -10.40 12.82
N ASP A 97 18.40 -10.13 14.04
CA ASP A 97 18.38 -11.10 15.13
C ASP A 97 17.02 -11.84 15.26
N GLY A 98 15.98 -11.31 14.60
CA GLY A 98 14.62 -11.84 14.54
C GLY A 98 13.70 -11.42 15.70
N ASP A 99 14.13 -10.51 16.58
CA ASP A 99 13.33 -9.93 17.67
C ASP A 99 12.77 -8.54 17.32
N PHE A 100 11.58 -8.52 16.73
CA PHE A 100 10.87 -7.28 16.41
C PHE A 100 10.34 -6.51 17.65
N ASN A 101 10.52 -7.02 18.87
CA ASN A 101 10.01 -6.39 20.10
C ASN A 101 11.12 -5.68 20.90
N GLU A 102 12.00 -5.01 20.19
CA GLU A 102 13.07 -4.21 20.77
C GLU A 102 13.18 -2.82 20.10
N PRO A 103 13.79 -1.82 20.75
CA PRO A 103 13.91 -0.49 20.18
C PRO A 103 14.93 -0.43 19.04
N ASP A 104 14.61 0.31 17.98
CA ASP A 104 15.47 0.51 16.81
C ASP A 104 16.01 1.95 16.70
N GLY A 105 15.62 2.83 17.63
CA GLY A 105 16.00 4.24 17.67
C GLY A 105 15.02 5.18 16.95
N TYR A 106 13.95 4.64 16.38
CA TYR A 106 12.87 5.38 15.74
C TYR A 106 11.59 5.30 16.59
N VAL A 107 10.75 6.33 16.50
CA VAL A 107 9.40 6.27 17.08
C VAL A 107 8.55 5.31 16.26
N ASP A 108 7.96 4.30 16.91
CA ASP A 108 7.19 3.20 16.30
C ASP A 108 6.07 3.71 15.38
N HIS A 109 5.32 4.72 15.85
CA HIS A 109 4.20 5.32 15.15
C HIS A 109 4.13 6.82 15.44
N PHE A 110 4.40 7.65 14.43
CA PHE A 110 4.31 9.10 14.52
C PHE A 110 3.18 9.63 13.62
N GLN A 111 2.31 10.47 14.19
CA GLN A 111 1.23 11.12 13.45
C GLN A 111 1.36 12.64 13.59
N ALA A 112 1.40 13.35 12.46
CA ALA A 112 1.44 14.80 12.40
C ALA A 112 0.07 15.36 12.02
N VAL A 113 -0.64 15.94 12.99
CA VAL A 113 -1.92 16.60 12.71
C VAL A 113 -1.68 18.06 12.30
N HIS A 114 -2.08 18.45 11.10
CA HIS A 114 -1.95 19.84 10.61
C HIS A 114 -3.22 20.65 10.83
N SER A 115 -3.08 21.97 10.98
CA SER A 115 -4.23 22.87 11.13
C SER A 115 -4.99 23.02 9.82
N GLY A 116 -6.33 23.06 9.85
CA GLY A 116 -7.14 23.24 8.66
C GLY A 116 -7.76 21.94 8.12
N GLU A 117 -8.17 21.98 6.86
CA GLU A 117 -8.80 20.87 6.14
C GLU A 117 -7.79 20.24 5.17
N GLY A 118 -7.80 18.92 5.08
CA GLY A 118 -6.91 18.18 4.18
C GLY A 118 -7.29 18.43 2.72
N GLU A 119 -6.30 18.38 1.82
CA GLU A 119 -6.52 18.60 0.40
C GLU A 119 -7.51 17.58 -0.20
N GLU A 120 -7.53 16.34 0.31
CA GLU A 120 -8.43 15.27 -0.12
C GLU A 120 -9.92 15.59 0.09
N ALA A 121 -10.23 16.53 0.98
CA ALA A 121 -11.56 17.06 1.25
C ALA A 121 -11.84 18.41 0.55
N GLY A 122 -10.88 18.93 -0.21
CA GLY A 122 -10.93 20.22 -0.91
C GLY A 122 -10.06 21.31 -0.31
N GLY A 123 -9.31 21.02 0.78
CA GLY A 123 -8.29 21.90 1.35
C GLY A 123 -8.82 23.18 2.02
N GLY A 124 -10.14 23.32 2.19
CA GLY A 124 -10.76 24.45 2.89
C GLY A 124 -10.33 25.82 2.36
N ALA A 125 -9.74 26.65 3.23
CA ALA A 125 -9.29 27.99 2.86
C ALA A 125 -7.96 28.00 2.09
N GLN A 126 -7.25 26.88 2.09
CA GLN A 126 -5.94 26.69 1.49
C GLN A 126 -6.04 26.03 0.11
N GLY A 127 -7.11 25.29 -0.16
CA GLY A 127 -7.31 24.61 -1.44
C GLY A 127 -6.15 23.66 -1.74
N GLU A 128 -5.57 23.78 -2.93
CA GLU A 128 -4.42 22.97 -3.41
C GLU A 128 -3.10 23.25 -2.66
N ASP A 129 -3.07 24.18 -1.71
CA ASP A 129 -1.93 24.43 -0.82
C ASP A 129 -2.07 23.72 0.55
N ALA A 130 -3.19 23.04 0.80
CA ALA A 130 -3.37 22.19 1.98
C ALA A 130 -2.53 20.92 1.87
N ILE A 131 -2.18 20.30 3.00
CA ILE A 131 -1.54 18.99 2.98
C ILE A 131 -2.60 17.92 2.66
N TRP A 132 -2.31 17.03 1.72
CA TRP A 132 -3.11 15.82 1.46
C TRP A 132 -2.82 14.75 2.53
N SER A 133 -3.82 14.16 3.15
CA SER A 133 -3.63 13.10 4.17
C SER A 133 -2.93 11.87 3.59
N HIS A 134 -1.85 11.39 4.22
CA HIS A 134 -1.13 10.21 3.74
C HIS A 134 -0.23 9.58 4.82
N ARG A 135 0.26 8.37 4.53
CA ARG A 135 1.37 7.69 5.21
C ARG A 135 2.61 7.67 4.33
N TRP A 136 3.77 8.04 4.87
CA TRP A 136 5.04 7.95 4.14
C TRP A 136 6.25 7.73 5.07
N SER A 137 7.44 7.58 4.48
CA SER A 137 8.74 7.49 5.15
C SER A 137 9.54 8.78 4.93
N ALA A 138 9.60 9.66 5.93
CA ALA A 138 10.33 10.92 5.84
C ALA A 138 11.84 10.68 5.63
N PHE A 139 12.44 11.39 4.69
CA PHE A 139 13.89 11.34 4.40
C PHE A 139 14.44 9.91 4.23
N ASN A 140 13.67 9.01 3.60
CA ASN A 140 14.11 7.65 3.27
C ASN A 140 15.33 7.65 2.34
N ASN A 141 15.43 8.65 1.46
CA ASN A 141 16.58 8.98 0.63
C ASN A 141 17.90 9.22 1.39
N LEU A 142 17.90 9.34 2.72
CA LEU A 142 19.12 9.50 3.53
C LEU A 142 19.62 8.19 4.14
N LYS A 143 19.02 7.04 3.76
CA LYS A 143 19.45 5.72 4.22
C LYS A 143 20.96 5.51 4.00
N GLY A 144 21.61 4.90 4.99
CA GLY A 144 23.06 4.71 5.04
C GLY A 144 23.87 5.94 5.44
N SER A 145 23.27 7.14 5.53
CA SER A 145 23.96 8.40 5.85
C SER A 145 23.39 9.15 7.06
N ALA A 146 22.08 9.03 7.32
CA ALA A 146 21.39 9.63 8.46
C ALA A 146 20.57 8.58 9.23
N GLY A 147 20.24 8.89 10.49
CA GLY A 147 19.54 8.01 11.43
C GLY A 147 20.27 7.88 12.78
N PRO A 148 19.75 7.07 13.71
CA PRO A 148 20.52 6.57 14.85
C PRO A 148 21.88 6.02 14.41
N SER A 149 22.95 6.29 15.17
CA SER A 149 24.31 5.93 14.75
C SER A 149 24.55 4.43 14.52
N PHE A 150 23.66 3.59 15.05
CA PHE A 150 23.67 2.13 14.92
C PHE A 150 22.64 1.60 13.89
N ASN A 151 21.70 2.44 13.46
CA ASN A 151 20.62 2.11 12.53
C ASN A 151 20.40 3.30 11.57
N LEU A 152 21.29 3.47 10.59
CA LEU A 152 21.26 4.62 9.67
C LEU A 152 20.20 4.42 8.58
N ASN A 153 18.93 4.49 8.95
CA ASN A 153 17.80 4.25 8.04
C ASN A 153 17.12 5.56 7.59
N GLY A 154 17.85 6.67 7.46
CA GLY A 154 17.27 7.96 7.09
C GLY A 154 16.38 8.54 8.20
N GLY A 155 15.40 9.37 7.83
CA GLY A 155 14.50 10.02 8.79
C GLY A 155 14.96 11.39 9.27
N THR A 156 14.29 11.89 10.30
CA THR A 156 14.62 13.15 10.97
C THR A 156 14.74 12.97 12.47
N GLN A 157 15.75 13.60 13.08
CA GLN A 157 15.94 13.56 14.52
C GLN A 157 14.97 14.53 15.22
N ILE A 158 14.40 14.11 16.35
CA ILE A 158 13.56 14.98 17.18
C ILE A 158 14.47 15.86 18.05
N GLY A 159 14.74 17.10 17.62
CA GLY A 159 15.70 17.99 18.28
C GLY A 159 17.08 17.35 18.41
N ASP A 160 17.66 17.39 19.61
CA ASP A 160 18.89 16.68 19.97
C ASP A 160 18.64 15.47 20.91
N SER A 161 17.42 14.94 20.92
CA SER A 161 17.00 13.85 21.84
C SER A 161 17.71 12.51 21.62
N GLY A 162 18.22 12.27 20.41
CA GLY A 162 18.75 10.95 20.01
C GLY A 162 17.71 9.99 19.42
N LEU A 163 16.42 10.34 19.42
CA LEU A 163 15.34 9.57 18.80
C LEU A 163 14.95 10.18 17.46
N TRP A 164 14.50 9.33 16.54
CA TRP A 164 14.23 9.70 15.15
C TRP A 164 12.79 9.36 14.75
N ILE A 165 12.33 10.01 13.69
CA ILE A 165 11.08 9.70 12.99
C ILE A 165 11.46 9.32 11.57
N ARG A 166 11.00 8.16 11.11
CA ARG A 166 11.10 7.73 9.72
C ARG A 166 9.70 7.61 9.16
N ASP A 167 8.96 6.60 9.58
CA ASP A 167 7.57 6.40 9.15
C ASP A 167 6.66 7.41 9.86
N TYR A 168 5.76 8.03 9.11
CA TYR A 168 4.78 8.97 9.63
C TYR A 168 3.45 8.85 8.89
N THR A 169 2.38 9.23 9.59
CA THR A 169 1.11 9.63 8.96
C THR A 169 0.88 11.12 9.18
N THR A 170 0.17 11.77 8.26
CA THR A 170 -0.28 13.16 8.39
C THR A 170 -1.74 13.29 8.02
N GLU A 171 -2.50 14.03 8.83
CA GLU A 171 -3.95 14.15 8.71
C GLU A 171 -4.40 15.55 9.21
N PRO A 172 -5.55 16.08 8.74
CA PRO A 172 -6.00 17.42 9.10
C PRO A 172 -6.65 17.51 10.48
N GLU A 173 -6.72 18.72 11.02
CA GLU A 173 -7.40 19.06 12.28
C GLU A 173 -8.87 18.64 12.28
N ASN A 174 -9.53 18.70 11.13
CA ASN A 174 -10.91 18.27 10.95
C ASN A 174 -11.05 16.78 10.58
N GLY A 175 -9.94 16.01 10.63
CA GLY A 175 -9.92 14.58 10.36
C GLY A 175 -10.86 13.81 11.28
N GLY A 176 -11.81 13.08 10.68
CA GLY A 176 -12.67 12.17 11.43
C GLY A 176 -11.94 10.88 11.79
N LEU A 177 -12.52 10.08 12.69
CA LEU A 177 -11.94 8.80 13.12
C LEU A 177 -11.55 7.89 11.95
N GLY A 178 -12.29 7.95 10.84
CA GLY A 178 -12.08 7.04 9.73
C GLY A 178 -10.81 7.31 8.92
N VAL A 179 -10.38 8.56 8.77
CA VAL A 179 -9.12 8.90 8.07
C VAL A 179 -7.94 8.41 8.91
N PHE A 180 -7.89 8.74 10.20
CA PHE A 180 -6.85 8.22 11.10
C PHE A 180 -6.79 6.69 11.12
N ALA A 181 -7.95 6.02 11.10
CA ALA A 181 -8.01 4.55 11.06
C ALA A 181 -7.52 3.99 9.71
N HIS A 182 -7.72 4.71 8.62
CA HIS A 182 -7.25 4.32 7.30
C HIS A 182 -5.73 4.43 7.20
N GLU A 183 -5.17 5.60 7.55
CA GLU A 183 -3.72 5.84 7.51
C GLU A 183 -2.97 4.89 8.45
N TYR A 184 -3.52 4.63 9.63
CA TYR A 184 -2.94 3.64 10.55
C TYR A 184 -3.03 2.20 9.98
N GLY A 185 -3.95 1.93 9.05
CA GLY A 185 -3.98 0.69 8.28
C GLY A 185 -2.72 0.49 7.43
N HIS A 186 -2.23 1.55 6.78
CA HIS A 186 -0.97 1.54 6.03
C HIS A 186 0.25 1.34 6.94
N ASP A 187 0.23 1.94 8.13
CA ASP A 187 1.24 1.67 9.16
C ASP A 187 1.32 0.19 9.53
N LEU A 188 0.21 -0.54 9.41
CA LEU A 188 0.13 -2.00 9.61
C LEU A 188 0.39 -2.82 8.33
N GLY A 189 0.84 -2.19 7.25
CA GLY A 189 1.23 -2.83 5.99
C GLY A 189 0.04 -3.22 5.09
N LEU A 190 -1.12 -2.59 5.27
CA LEU A 190 -2.24 -2.78 4.35
C LEU A 190 -2.14 -1.81 3.17
N PRO A 191 -2.33 -2.26 1.92
CA PRO A 191 -2.39 -1.37 0.77
C PRO A 191 -3.75 -0.67 0.71
N ASP A 192 -3.81 0.38 -0.11
CA ASP A 192 -5.08 0.89 -0.59
C ASP A 192 -5.82 -0.15 -1.44
N LEU A 193 -7.11 -0.28 -1.19
CA LEU A 193 -7.99 -1.17 -1.96
C LEU A 193 -8.91 -0.41 -2.91
N TYR A 194 -8.92 0.92 -2.88
CA TYR A 194 -9.47 1.72 -3.98
C TYR A 194 -8.47 1.77 -5.16
N ASP A 195 -8.92 2.26 -6.30
CA ASP A 195 -8.06 2.41 -7.48
C ASP A 195 -7.24 3.71 -7.33
N THR A 196 -5.92 3.58 -7.21
CA THR A 196 -4.99 4.71 -7.02
C THR A 196 -4.55 5.35 -8.33
N GLN A 197 -5.01 4.84 -9.47
CA GLN A 197 -4.61 5.26 -10.83
C GLN A 197 -5.72 6.03 -11.54
N GLY A 198 -6.57 6.71 -10.77
CA GLY A 198 -7.68 7.53 -11.27
C GLY A 198 -8.92 6.74 -11.71
N GLY A 199 -8.99 5.43 -11.41
CA GLY A 199 -10.19 4.62 -11.60
C GLY A 199 -11.17 4.69 -10.42
N ASP A 200 -12.24 3.90 -10.51
CA ASP A 200 -13.18 3.70 -9.42
C ASP A 200 -13.67 2.25 -9.39
N ASN A 201 -13.16 1.47 -8.44
CA ASN A 201 -13.46 0.04 -8.34
C ASN A 201 -14.68 -0.26 -7.44
N GLY A 202 -15.03 -1.55 -7.32
CA GLY A 202 -16.21 -2.01 -6.57
C GLY A 202 -16.05 -2.10 -5.05
N VAL A 203 -14.85 -1.86 -4.48
CA VAL A 203 -14.62 -1.95 -3.03
C VAL A 203 -15.47 -0.92 -2.29
N GLY A 204 -15.44 0.34 -2.75
CA GLY A 204 -16.30 1.42 -2.27
C GLY A 204 -16.39 1.49 -0.74
N PHE A 205 -17.61 1.54 -0.21
CA PHE A 205 -17.87 1.65 1.24
C PHE A 205 -17.68 0.33 2.01
N TRP A 206 -17.31 -0.79 1.37
CA TRP A 206 -17.24 -2.09 2.02
C TRP A 206 -15.97 -2.32 2.87
N SER A 207 -14.91 -1.54 2.66
CA SER A 207 -13.65 -1.65 3.41
C SER A 207 -13.18 -0.31 3.94
N LEU A 208 -12.62 -0.32 5.16
CA LEU A 208 -11.81 0.78 5.69
C LEU A 208 -10.70 1.21 4.72
N MET A 209 -10.04 0.26 4.04
CA MET A 209 -8.94 0.55 3.08
C MET A 209 -9.46 1.09 1.73
N ALA A 210 -10.67 1.65 1.72
CA ALA A 210 -11.34 2.28 0.60
C ALA A 210 -12.26 3.39 1.12
N SER A 211 -13.45 3.57 0.55
CA SER A 211 -14.38 4.62 1.02
C SER A 211 -15.04 4.31 2.36
N GLY A 212 -14.79 3.14 2.97
CA GLY A 212 -15.28 2.82 4.31
C GLY A 212 -14.69 3.72 5.39
N SER A 213 -13.54 4.37 5.15
CA SER A 213 -13.00 5.44 6.01
C SER A 213 -13.88 6.69 6.04
N TRP A 214 -14.68 6.93 5.00
CA TRP A 214 -15.54 8.10 4.88
C TRP A 214 -16.98 7.90 5.39
N LEU A 215 -17.24 6.78 6.08
CA LEU A 215 -18.54 6.49 6.68
C LEU A 215 -18.85 7.39 7.89
N ASN A 216 -20.07 7.26 8.41
CA ASN A 216 -20.64 8.12 9.45
C ASN A 216 -21.99 7.56 9.92
N HIS A 217 -22.58 8.21 10.92
CA HIS A 217 -23.89 7.86 11.48
C HIS A 217 -25.11 8.45 10.72
N GLY A 218 -24.89 9.04 9.54
CA GLY A 218 -25.93 9.50 8.61
C GLY A 218 -26.66 10.79 9.00
N LYS A 219 -26.12 11.57 9.93
CA LYS A 219 -26.77 12.78 10.45
C LYS A 219 -26.31 14.04 9.73
N ASP A 220 -25.09 14.49 10.02
CA ASP A 220 -24.66 15.86 9.69
C ASP A 220 -23.26 15.92 9.04
N ASP A 221 -22.54 14.81 8.90
CA ASP A 221 -21.12 14.78 8.50
C ASP A 221 -20.76 13.57 7.61
N ILE A 222 -19.53 13.55 7.07
CA ILE A 222 -18.90 12.39 6.42
C ILE A 222 -17.53 12.14 7.07
N GLY A 223 -17.03 10.91 7.06
CA GLY A 223 -15.73 10.55 7.64
C GLY A 223 -15.64 10.53 9.16
N SER A 224 -16.73 10.84 9.87
CA SER A 224 -16.74 10.87 11.34
C SER A 224 -16.58 9.49 11.99
N THR A 225 -16.93 8.41 11.30
CA THR A 225 -16.87 7.04 11.85
C THR A 225 -16.65 6.00 10.75
N PRO A 226 -15.59 5.17 10.81
CA PRO A 226 -15.31 4.20 9.77
C PRO A 226 -16.28 3.01 9.76
N GLY A 227 -16.27 2.26 8.66
CA GLY A 227 -16.68 0.86 8.61
C GLY A 227 -15.52 -0.07 8.94
N TYR A 228 -15.78 -1.37 9.10
CA TYR A 228 -14.69 -2.33 9.32
C TYR A 228 -13.86 -2.57 8.05
N MET A 229 -12.63 -3.06 8.20
CA MET A 229 -11.87 -3.58 7.06
C MET A 229 -12.56 -4.80 6.47
N ASP A 230 -12.35 -5.03 5.18
CA ASP A 230 -12.72 -6.24 4.46
C ASP A 230 -12.00 -7.48 5.04
N PRO A 231 -12.44 -8.70 4.65
CA PRO A 231 -11.95 -9.89 5.29
C PRO A 231 -10.53 -10.25 4.82
N TRP A 232 -10.06 -9.78 3.67
CA TRP A 232 -8.67 -10.01 3.25
C TRP A 232 -7.70 -9.19 4.10
N SER A 233 -7.98 -7.91 4.37
CA SER A 233 -7.15 -7.11 5.28
C SER A 233 -7.12 -7.73 6.69
N LYS A 234 -8.26 -8.21 7.20
CA LYS A 234 -8.30 -8.96 8.47
C LYS A 234 -7.51 -10.27 8.40
N LEU A 235 -7.55 -10.99 7.29
CA LEU A 235 -6.81 -12.24 7.09
C LEU A 235 -5.30 -11.96 7.06
N TYR A 236 -4.87 -10.94 6.31
CA TYR A 236 -3.48 -10.50 6.20
C TYR A 236 -2.90 -10.14 7.58
N ARG A 237 -3.68 -9.46 8.43
CA ARG A 237 -3.26 -9.12 9.81
C ARG A 237 -3.40 -10.27 10.82
N GLY A 238 -3.94 -11.43 10.41
CA GLY A 238 -4.21 -12.55 11.33
C GLY A 238 -5.36 -12.27 12.32
N TRP A 239 -6.24 -11.33 11.99
CA TRP A 239 -7.37 -10.90 12.84
C TRP A 239 -8.69 -11.58 12.48
N LEU A 240 -8.82 -12.09 11.26
CA LEU A 240 -10.04 -12.74 10.79
C LEU A 240 -10.29 -14.05 11.56
N ASN A 241 -11.50 -14.21 12.12
CA ASN A 241 -12.00 -15.51 12.53
C ASN A 241 -12.70 -16.18 11.33
N TYR A 242 -12.13 -17.23 10.75
CA TYR A 242 -12.65 -17.85 9.53
C TYR A 242 -12.64 -19.38 9.58
N SER A 243 -13.44 -19.98 8.69
CA SER A 243 -13.33 -21.39 8.31
C SER A 243 -12.68 -21.51 6.93
N THR A 244 -12.06 -22.65 6.63
CA THR A 244 -11.48 -22.93 5.31
C THR A 244 -12.24 -24.07 4.63
N VAL A 245 -12.41 -23.97 3.31
CA VAL A 245 -12.85 -25.06 2.43
C VAL A 245 -11.83 -25.21 1.32
N GLU A 246 -11.22 -26.39 1.23
CA GLU A 246 -10.26 -26.70 0.17
C GLU A 246 -10.96 -26.95 -1.18
N HIS A 247 -10.23 -26.76 -2.27
CA HIS A 247 -10.69 -27.12 -3.61
C HIS A 247 -11.02 -28.62 -3.72
N ASP A 248 -11.98 -29.00 -4.58
CA ASP A 248 -12.44 -30.38 -4.79
C ASP A 248 -12.91 -31.11 -3.51
N SER A 249 -13.37 -30.38 -2.50
CA SER A 249 -13.86 -30.96 -1.24
C SER A 249 -15.30 -31.49 -1.34
N GLY A 250 -15.99 -31.25 -2.46
CA GLY A 250 -17.39 -31.61 -2.66
C GLY A 250 -18.30 -30.61 -1.97
N THR A 251 -19.23 -31.07 -1.13
CA THR A 251 -20.20 -30.20 -0.44
C THR A 251 -19.84 -30.01 1.03
N THR A 252 -19.62 -28.75 1.41
CA THR A 252 -19.34 -28.36 2.79
C THR A 252 -20.33 -27.29 3.25
N TYR A 253 -20.84 -27.41 4.49
CA TYR A 253 -21.68 -26.39 5.13
C TYR A 253 -20.86 -25.65 6.17
N VAL A 254 -20.89 -24.32 6.13
CA VAL A 254 -20.21 -23.45 7.10
C VAL A 254 -21.22 -22.51 7.72
N THR A 255 -21.16 -22.37 9.05
CA THR A 255 -21.96 -21.37 9.77
C THR A 255 -21.14 -20.11 9.96
N LEU A 256 -21.68 -18.98 9.51
CA LEU A 256 -21.07 -17.67 9.61
C LEU A 256 -21.88 -16.79 10.58
N GLY A 257 -21.19 -16.08 11.47
CA GLY A 257 -21.73 -14.99 12.26
C GLY A 257 -21.66 -13.66 11.50
N ALA A 258 -21.85 -12.55 12.20
CA ALA A 258 -21.64 -11.23 11.60
C ALA A 258 -20.16 -10.99 11.28
N ALA A 259 -19.86 -10.41 10.13
CA ALA A 259 -18.50 -9.97 9.79
C ALA A 259 -17.95 -8.93 10.80
N GLY A 260 -18.84 -8.20 11.48
CA GLY A 260 -18.48 -7.23 12.52
C GLY A 260 -18.29 -7.80 13.93
N ASP A 261 -18.49 -9.11 14.13
CA ASP A 261 -18.36 -9.82 15.43
C ASP A 261 -17.01 -10.57 15.50
N SER A 262 -15.90 -9.81 15.62
CA SER A 262 -14.54 -10.35 15.53
C SER A 262 -14.08 -11.18 16.73
N ASP A 263 -14.73 -11.06 17.89
CA ASP A 263 -14.47 -11.85 19.10
C ASP A 263 -15.55 -12.93 19.36
N GLY A 264 -16.54 -13.04 18.47
CA GLY A 264 -17.60 -14.02 18.53
C GLY A 264 -17.13 -15.47 18.30
N PRO A 265 -17.90 -16.47 18.77
CA PRO A 265 -17.55 -17.89 18.65
C PRO A 265 -17.73 -18.46 17.24
N THR A 266 -18.43 -17.75 16.36
CA THR A 266 -18.71 -18.16 14.98
C THR A 266 -17.75 -17.48 14.02
N ALA A 267 -17.35 -18.19 12.96
CA ALA A 267 -16.53 -17.61 11.89
C ALA A 267 -17.23 -16.40 11.25
N GLN A 268 -16.48 -15.35 10.97
CA GLN A 268 -16.93 -14.16 10.22
C GLN A 268 -17.05 -14.45 8.72
N ALA A 269 -16.18 -15.34 8.24
CA ALA A 269 -16.07 -15.67 6.83
C ALA A 269 -15.68 -17.14 6.58
N VAL A 270 -15.87 -17.60 5.35
CA VAL A 270 -15.25 -18.82 4.82
C VAL A 270 -14.26 -18.45 3.72
N VAL A 271 -13.03 -18.96 3.83
CA VAL A 271 -12.00 -18.92 2.78
C VAL A 271 -12.13 -20.18 1.94
N VAL A 272 -12.36 -20.04 0.64
CA VAL A 272 -12.46 -21.15 -0.31
C VAL A 272 -11.22 -21.16 -1.18
N ASN A 273 -10.29 -22.06 -0.89
CA ASN A 273 -9.04 -22.20 -1.62
C ASN A 273 -9.30 -22.71 -3.04
N LEU A 274 -8.58 -22.16 -4.01
CA LEU A 274 -8.65 -22.53 -5.43
C LEU A 274 -7.27 -23.02 -5.91
N PRO A 275 -7.20 -23.71 -7.06
CA PRO A 275 -5.93 -24.01 -7.69
C PRO A 275 -5.20 -22.71 -8.01
N SER A 276 -3.91 -22.66 -7.63
CA SER A 276 -3.03 -21.55 -8.00
C SER A 276 -2.96 -21.40 -9.51
N VAL A 277 -2.71 -20.18 -9.98
CA VAL A 277 -2.62 -19.86 -11.40
C VAL A 277 -1.17 -19.53 -11.76
N THR A 278 -0.71 -20.01 -12.91
CA THR A 278 0.56 -19.58 -13.48
C THR A 278 0.32 -18.32 -14.30
N ALA A 279 1.07 -17.26 -14.02
CA ALA A 279 1.06 -16.03 -14.80
C ALA A 279 2.49 -15.66 -15.22
N THR A 280 2.59 -15.14 -16.45
CA THR A 280 3.84 -14.64 -17.01
C THR A 280 3.76 -13.13 -17.10
N HIS A 281 4.74 -12.46 -16.52
CA HIS A 281 4.93 -11.01 -16.60
C HIS A 281 6.10 -10.74 -17.54
N ASP A 282 5.80 -10.15 -18.71
CA ASP A 282 6.80 -9.75 -19.69
C ASP A 282 7.31 -8.34 -19.36
N TYR A 283 8.63 -8.16 -19.28
CA TYR A 283 9.27 -6.88 -18.98
C TYR A 283 9.94 -6.30 -20.22
N ASN A 284 10.92 -7.00 -20.77
CA ASN A 284 11.72 -6.51 -21.89
C ASN A 284 12.12 -7.68 -22.82
N LYS A 285 13.05 -7.40 -23.73
CA LYS A 285 13.81 -8.43 -24.45
C LYS A 285 15.29 -8.30 -24.06
N PRO A 286 15.99 -9.41 -23.68
CA PRO A 286 17.43 -9.40 -23.44
C PRO A 286 18.20 -8.73 -24.58
N PHE A 287 19.22 -7.93 -24.24
CA PHE A 287 20.00 -7.18 -25.22
C PHE A 287 20.65 -8.11 -26.25
N ALA A 288 21.22 -9.22 -25.78
CA ALA A 288 21.72 -10.31 -26.58
C ALA A 288 21.27 -11.66 -26.00
N GLY A 289 21.38 -12.73 -26.79
CA GLY A 289 21.11 -14.07 -26.29
C GLY A 289 19.65 -14.31 -25.88
N THR A 290 19.48 -15.11 -24.82
CA THR A 290 18.21 -15.54 -24.23
C THR A 290 18.08 -15.10 -22.77
N TYR A 291 19.19 -14.87 -22.06
CA TYR A 291 19.16 -14.49 -20.65
C TYR A 291 19.75 -13.10 -20.41
N GLU A 292 19.28 -12.46 -19.35
CA GLU A 292 19.85 -11.23 -18.79
C GLU A 292 19.87 -11.33 -17.25
N TRP A 293 20.62 -10.45 -16.59
CA TRP A 293 20.54 -10.28 -15.14
C TRP A 293 19.42 -9.31 -14.78
N TRP A 294 18.60 -9.68 -13.81
CA TRP A 294 17.51 -8.85 -13.30
C TRP A 294 17.70 -8.57 -11.81
N GLY A 295 17.59 -7.30 -11.43
CA GLY A 295 17.74 -6.78 -10.07
C GLY A 295 16.53 -7.04 -9.17
N GLY A 296 15.44 -7.59 -9.71
CA GLY A 296 14.21 -7.87 -8.99
C GLY A 296 13.22 -6.69 -8.97
N LYS A 297 11.96 -7.01 -8.68
CA LYS A 297 10.86 -6.08 -8.44
C LYS A 297 10.28 -6.34 -7.05
N GLY A 298 10.04 -5.29 -6.28
CA GLY A 298 9.50 -5.37 -4.93
C GLY A 298 9.79 -4.10 -4.15
N GLU A 299 9.14 -3.98 -3.00
CA GLU A 299 9.33 -2.90 -2.02
C GLU A 299 10.53 -3.22 -1.12
N ASP A 300 11.19 -2.18 -0.61
CA ASP A 300 12.31 -2.23 0.36
C ASP A 300 13.48 -3.17 -0.05
N LEU A 301 13.78 -3.26 -1.36
CA LEU A 301 14.84 -4.14 -1.88
C LEU A 301 16.24 -3.59 -1.61
N GLU A 302 17.19 -4.49 -1.37
CA GLU A 302 18.63 -4.21 -1.28
C GLU A 302 19.42 -5.30 -2.03
N ASN A 303 19.04 -5.46 -3.30
CA ASN A 303 19.52 -6.55 -4.14
C ASN A 303 20.88 -6.21 -4.72
N THR A 304 21.82 -7.16 -4.70
CA THR A 304 23.19 -6.95 -5.18
C THR A 304 23.69 -8.07 -6.10
N LEU A 305 24.47 -7.67 -7.10
CA LEU A 305 25.25 -8.54 -7.97
C LEU A 305 26.74 -8.23 -7.78
N THR A 306 27.42 -9.03 -6.96
CA THR A 306 28.78 -8.74 -6.48
C THR A 306 29.83 -9.64 -7.11
N ARG A 307 30.99 -9.10 -7.49
CA ARG A 307 32.16 -9.88 -7.97
C ARG A 307 33.48 -9.26 -7.54
N THR A 308 34.47 -10.11 -7.29
CA THR A 308 35.86 -9.66 -7.09
C THR A 308 36.50 -9.36 -8.44
N LEU A 309 37.03 -8.14 -8.59
CA LEU A 309 37.75 -7.68 -9.77
C LEU A 309 39.24 -7.61 -9.46
N ASP A 310 40.02 -8.42 -10.17
CA ASP A 310 41.47 -8.27 -10.18
C ASP A 310 41.83 -7.16 -11.16
N LEU A 311 42.32 -6.01 -10.67
CA LEU A 311 42.81 -4.87 -11.47
C LEU A 311 44.34 -4.78 -11.45
N THR A 312 45.04 -5.81 -10.96
CA THR A 312 46.50 -5.84 -10.99
C THR A 312 47.01 -5.77 -12.43
N GLY A 313 48.14 -5.08 -12.60
CA GLY A 313 48.79 -4.85 -13.90
C GLY A 313 48.11 -3.81 -14.81
N ALA A 314 46.91 -3.32 -14.46
CA ALA A 314 46.21 -2.30 -15.25
C ALA A 314 46.77 -0.89 -15.01
N THR A 315 46.74 -0.04 -16.04
CA THR A 315 46.90 1.41 -15.91
C THR A 315 45.55 2.13 -15.94
N THR A 316 44.60 1.63 -16.72
CA THR A 316 43.19 2.04 -16.70
C THR A 316 42.29 0.80 -16.60
N ALA A 317 41.15 0.95 -15.95
CA ALA A 317 40.17 -0.12 -15.81
C ALA A 317 38.75 0.44 -15.81
N ALA A 318 37.82 -0.30 -16.39
CA ALA A 318 36.39 0.02 -16.34
C ALA A 318 35.57 -1.28 -16.33
N ILE A 319 34.39 -1.22 -15.72
CA ILE A 319 33.37 -2.26 -15.90
C ILE A 319 32.21 -1.68 -16.69
N SER A 320 31.86 -2.36 -17.78
CA SER A 320 30.82 -1.95 -18.73
C SER A 320 29.70 -2.98 -18.75
N ALA A 321 28.47 -2.55 -19.02
CA ALA A 321 27.30 -3.38 -19.24
C ALA A 321 26.34 -2.66 -20.20
N LYS A 322 25.39 -3.40 -20.76
CA LYS A 322 24.13 -2.84 -21.24
C LYS A 322 23.14 -2.84 -20.10
N ALA A 323 22.40 -1.74 -19.95
CA ALA A 323 21.36 -1.60 -18.93
C ALA A 323 20.02 -1.25 -19.57
N TRP A 324 18.96 -1.85 -19.05
CA TRP A 324 17.57 -1.45 -19.28
C TRP A 324 16.94 -1.29 -17.91
N TYR A 325 16.15 -0.25 -17.68
CA TYR A 325 15.57 -0.02 -16.36
C TYR A 325 14.27 0.76 -16.44
N GLU A 326 13.41 0.47 -15.47
CA GLU A 326 12.19 1.21 -15.17
C GLU A 326 12.01 1.15 -13.65
N THR A 327 12.21 2.27 -12.99
CA THR A 327 12.23 2.48 -11.54
C THR A 327 11.40 3.70 -11.20
N GLU A 328 10.90 3.80 -9.97
CA GLU A 328 10.24 5.01 -9.48
C GLU A 328 11.25 6.16 -9.46
N GLU A 329 11.02 7.20 -10.27
CA GLU A 329 11.89 8.39 -10.37
C GLU A 329 12.00 9.08 -9.02
N ASP A 330 13.21 9.45 -8.60
CA ASP A 330 13.54 10.07 -7.30
C ASP A 330 13.41 9.16 -6.04
N TYR A 331 12.98 7.90 -6.18
CA TYR A 331 12.73 6.99 -5.03
C TYR A 331 13.48 5.67 -5.14
N ASP A 332 13.45 5.02 -6.30
CA ASP A 332 14.10 3.74 -6.57
C ASP A 332 15.39 3.96 -7.34
N PHE A 333 16.50 3.47 -6.81
CA PHE A 333 17.83 3.75 -7.35
C PHE A 333 18.66 2.50 -7.57
N PHE A 334 19.54 2.57 -8.57
CA PHE A 334 20.63 1.62 -8.70
C PHE A 334 22.00 2.26 -8.82
N PHE A 335 23.00 1.51 -8.34
CA PHE A 335 24.36 1.99 -8.12
C PHE A 335 25.41 1.00 -8.62
N GLY A 336 26.53 1.52 -9.12
CA GLY A 336 27.79 0.79 -9.21
C GLY A 336 28.66 1.16 -8.02
N GLU A 337 29.03 0.18 -7.20
CA GLU A 337 29.79 0.42 -5.97
C GLU A 337 31.05 -0.42 -5.90
N VAL A 338 32.09 0.12 -5.26
CA VAL A 338 33.38 -0.55 -5.08
C VAL A 338 33.76 -0.60 -3.61
N SER A 339 34.40 -1.71 -3.21
CA SER A 339 34.95 -1.91 -1.88
C SER A 339 36.42 -2.33 -1.97
N THR A 340 37.24 -1.75 -1.08
CA THR A 340 38.68 -2.04 -0.96
C THR A 340 39.05 -2.74 0.34
N ASP A 341 38.07 -3.00 1.22
CA ASP A 341 38.25 -3.60 2.54
C ASP A 341 37.48 -4.92 2.71
N GLY A 342 37.26 -5.64 1.61
CA GLY A 342 36.59 -6.94 1.64
C GLY A 342 35.07 -6.87 1.77
N GLY A 343 34.45 -5.74 1.38
CA GLY A 343 33.00 -5.55 1.38
C GLY A 343 32.45 -5.00 2.69
N VAL A 344 33.31 -4.50 3.59
CA VAL A 344 32.90 -3.88 4.86
C VAL A 344 32.37 -2.47 4.61
N ARG A 345 33.02 -1.71 3.72
CA ARG A 345 32.55 -0.40 3.26
C ARG A 345 32.47 -0.37 1.74
N TRP A 346 31.44 0.32 1.24
CA TRP A 346 31.18 0.50 -0.17
C TRP A 346 31.21 1.98 -0.53
N THR A 347 31.71 2.29 -1.72
CA THR A 347 31.74 3.65 -2.27
C THR A 347 31.05 3.62 -3.63
N SER A 348 29.98 4.41 -3.77
CA SER A 348 29.30 4.61 -5.05
C SER A 348 30.23 5.30 -6.05
N LEU A 349 30.23 4.79 -7.28
CA LEU A 349 31.02 5.32 -8.39
C LEU A 349 30.18 6.35 -9.15
N PRO A 350 30.79 7.47 -9.57
CA PRO A 350 30.08 8.47 -10.36
C PRO A 350 29.73 7.91 -11.75
N HIS A 351 28.57 8.30 -12.28
CA HIS A 351 28.14 7.96 -13.62
C HIS A 351 27.30 9.11 -14.22
N PRO A 352 27.35 9.36 -15.55
CA PRO A 352 26.55 10.43 -16.17
C PRO A 352 25.04 10.22 -16.16
N LEU A 353 24.57 8.98 -15.92
CA LEU A 353 23.15 8.67 -15.76
C LEU A 353 22.65 8.84 -14.32
N ILE A 354 23.54 9.15 -13.37
CA ILE A 354 23.08 9.43 -12.01
C ILE A 354 22.27 10.72 -12.08
N ASP A 355 21.04 10.65 -11.60
CA ASP A 355 20.16 11.82 -11.56
C ASP A 355 20.69 12.80 -10.50
N PRO A 356 20.91 14.08 -10.86
CA PRO A 356 21.39 15.06 -9.91
C PRO A 356 20.32 15.38 -8.87
N ALA A 357 20.70 15.36 -7.59
CA ALA A 357 19.84 15.80 -6.51
C ALA A 357 19.18 17.17 -6.83
N PRO A 358 17.87 17.32 -6.59
CA PRO A 358 17.14 18.58 -6.73
C PRO A 358 17.79 19.72 -5.92
N PRO A 359 17.52 20.98 -6.29
CA PRO A 359 18.10 22.13 -5.60
C PRO A 359 17.52 22.29 -4.17
N GLY A 360 18.13 21.67 -3.16
CA GLY A 360 17.62 21.80 -1.79
C GLY A 360 18.23 20.90 -0.72
N GLY A 361 18.72 19.70 -1.05
CA GLY A 361 19.39 18.84 -0.07
C GLY A 361 19.63 17.40 -0.52
N ASP A 362 20.82 16.92 -0.17
CA ASP A 362 21.24 15.61 0.39
C ASP A 362 20.63 14.28 -0.10
N GLN A 363 19.91 14.20 -1.21
CA GLN A 363 19.41 12.91 -1.72
C GLN A 363 20.50 11.89 -2.07
N GLU A 364 20.17 10.60 -1.89
CA GLU A 364 20.94 9.50 -2.50
C GLU A 364 20.89 9.65 -4.03
N THR A 365 21.95 10.20 -4.61
CA THR A 365 22.05 10.34 -6.07
C THR A 365 22.39 8.98 -6.68
N GLY A 366 21.41 8.30 -7.25
CA GLY A 366 21.56 7.05 -8.00
C GLY A 366 21.14 7.20 -9.45
N ILE A 367 21.18 6.10 -10.21
CA ILE A 367 20.48 6.04 -11.49
C ILE A 367 19.07 5.54 -11.20
N ASP A 368 18.07 6.22 -11.72
CA ASP A 368 16.64 5.98 -11.50
C ASP A 368 15.82 6.28 -12.77
N GLY A 369 14.50 6.33 -12.63
CA GLY A 369 13.59 6.64 -13.73
C GLY A 369 13.48 5.54 -14.79
N SER A 370 13.42 5.94 -16.05
CA SER A 370 13.24 5.01 -17.17
C SER A 370 14.29 5.15 -18.27
N SER A 371 14.78 4.02 -18.77
CA SER A 371 15.56 3.96 -20.00
C SER A 371 14.70 4.09 -21.27
N ASN A 372 13.40 4.42 -21.12
CA ASN A 372 12.41 4.60 -22.18
C ASN A 372 12.26 3.36 -23.08
N GLY A 373 12.37 2.18 -22.49
CA GLY A 373 12.26 0.91 -23.22
C GLY A 373 13.50 0.52 -24.02
N GLU A 374 14.59 1.29 -23.94
CA GLU A 374 15.83 1.06 -24.70
C GLU A 374 16.97 0.54 -23.81
N TRP A 375 17.88 -0.23 -24.41
CA TRP A 375 19.12 -0.65 -23.74
C TRP A 375 20.21 0.42 -23.90
N VAL A 376 20.65 0.99 -22.78
CA VAL A 376 21.68 2.02 -22.72
C VAL A 376 23.04 1.47 -22.30
N ASP A 377 24.12 2.21 -22.59
CA ASP A 377 25.46 1.87 -22.12
C ASP A 377 25.65 2.31 -20.67
N LEU A 378 26.06 1.37 -19.82
CA LEU A 378 26.40 1.61 -18.42
C LEU A 378 27.88 1.30 -18.22
N THR A 379 28.73 2.30 -17.94
CA THR A 379 30.17 2.09 -17.77
C THR A 379 30.73 2.87 -16.59
N TYR A 380 31.24 2.14 -15.60
CA TYR A 380 31.88 2.72 -14.43
C TYR A 380 33.40 2.71 -14.57
N ASP A 381 34.04 3.88 -14.39
CA ASP A 381 35.49 3.98 -14.35
C ASP A 381 36.02 3.43 -13.02
N LEU A 382 37.02 2.53 -13.12
CA LEU A 382 37.70 1.90 -12.00
C LEU A 382 39.19 2.27 -11.99
N SER A 383 39.63 3.22 -12.80
CA SER A 383 41.04 3.58 -12.95
C SER A 383 41.69 4.06 -11.65
N ALA A 384 40.92 4.68 -10.74
CA ALA A 384 41.39 5.04 -9.39
C ALA A 384 41.80 3.82 -8.52
N TYR A 385 41.37 2.62 -8.90
CA TYR A 385 41.63 1.36 -8.23
C TYR A 385 42.60 0.46 -9.01
N ALA A 386 43.17 0.95 -10.12
CA ALA A 386 44.14 0.23 -10.93
C ALA A 386 45.32 -0.28 -10.07
N GLY A 387 45.77 -1.51 -10.34
CA GLY A 387 46.83 -2.17 -9.59
C GLY A 387 46.38 -2.92 -8.34
N LYS A 388 45.09 -2.89 -7.97
CA LYS A 388 44.53 -3.57 -6.79
C LYS A 388 43.61 -4.72 -7.16
N THR A 389 43.28 -5.57 -6.20
CA THR A 389 42.09 -6.42 -6.25
C THR A 389 41.01 -5.74 -5.42
N VAL A 390 39.81 -5.58 -5.97
CA VAL A 390 38.67 -4.91 -5.32
C VAL A 390 37.42 -5.78 -5.42
N GLN A 391 36.42 -5.53 -4.56
CA GLN A 391 35.07 -6.02 -4.82
C GLN A 391 34.26 -4.93 -5.50
N PHE A 392 33.45 -5.33 -6.47
CA PHE A 392 32.50 -4.46 -7.16
C PHE A 392 31.11 -5.06 -7.05
N ARG A 393 30.07 -4.22 -6.91
CA ARG A 393 28.68 -4.65 -7.01
C ARG A 393 27.84 -3.67 -7.81
N TYR A 394 26.85 -4.22 -8.51
CA TYR A 394 25.64 -3.48 -8.84
C TYR A 394 24.66 -3.64 -7.66
N ARG A 395 24.03 -2.55 -7.21
CA ARG A 395 22.99 -2.57 -6.17
C ARG A 395 21.71 -1.98 -6.73
N ASN A 396 20.60 -2.70 -6.58
CA ASN A 396 19.23 -2.25 -6.86
C ASN A 396 18.53 -2.01 -5.52
N SER A 397 18.11 -0.78 -5.27
CA SER A 397 17.56 -0.31 -4.01
C SER A 397 16.18 0.27 -4.28
N THR A 398 15.16 -0.23 -3.58
CA THR A 398 13.79 0.31 -3.69
C THR A 398 13.26 0.76 -2.35
N ASP A 399 12.30 1.67 -2.37
CA ASP A 399 11.59 2.09 -1.16
C ASP A 399 10.31 1.27 -0.93
N GLY A 400 9.50 1.67 0.05
CA GLY A 400 8.25 0.98 0.40
C GLY A 400 7.05 1.39 -0.45
N GLY A 401 7.28 2.08 -1.57
CA GLY A 401 6.28 2.73 -2.42
C GLY A 401 5.97 1.96 -3.70
N ILE A 402 5.96 2.68 -4.83
CA ILE A 402 5.45 2.14 -6.09
C ILE A 402 6.54 1.33 -6.78
N THR A 403 6.26 0.06 -7.03
CA THR A 403 7.26 -0.82 -7.66
C THR A 403 7.14 -0.91 -9.18
N PHE A 404 8.26 -0.67 -9.87
CA PHE A 404 8.39 -0.86 -11.32
C PHE A 404 9.22 -2.11 -11.67
N ALA A 405 9.59 -2.29 -12.94
CA ALA A 405 10.31 -3.47 -13.41
C ALA A 405 11.71 -3.62 -12.79
N GLY A 406 12.33 -2.55 -12.31
CA GLY A 406 13.66 -2.52 -11.72
C GLY A 406 14.79 -2.48 -12.76
N LEU A 407 15.99 -2.88 -12.35
CA LEU A 407 17.20 -2.87 -13.17
C LEU A 407 17.43 -4.20 -13.91
N PHE A 408 17.83 -4.11 -15.17
CA PHE A 408 18.24 -5.23 -16.02
C PHE A 408 19.64 -4.97 -16.59
N LEU A 409 20.50 -5.97 -16.58
CA LEU A 409 21.89 -5.89 -17.02
C LEU A 409 22.22 -7.04 -17.97
N ASP A 410 22.94 -6.73 -19.05
CA ASP A 410 23.42 -7.73 -20.00
C ASP A 410 24.81 -7.33 -20.55
N ASN A 411 25.52 -8.29 -21.12
CA ASN A 411 26.85 -8.12 -21.72
C ASN A 411 27.86 -7.38 -20.81
N ILE A 412 27.93 -7.78 -19.54
CA ILE A 412 28.85 -7.22 -18.56
C ILE A 412 30.29 -7.56 -18.96
N SER A 413 31.21 -6.60 -18.90
CA SER A 413 32.60 -6.76 -19.32
C SER A 413 33.54 -5.99 -18.40
N LEU A 414 34.61 -6.64 -17.93
CA LEU A 414 35.75 -5.93 -17.32
C LEU A 414 36.76 -5.59 -18.41
N VAL A 415 37.06 -4.31 -18.56
CA VAL A 415 38.03 -3.79 -19.53
C VAL A 415 39.25 -3.28 -18.77
N LYS A 416 40.45 -3.72 -19.18
CA LYS A 416 41.75 -3.18 -18.72
C LYS A 416 42.51 -2.64 -19.90
N ASP A 417 43.05 -1.43 -19.78
CA ASP A 417 43.91 -0.81 -20.80
C ASP A 417 43.31 -0.87 -22.23
N GLY A 418 41.99 -0.73 -22.33
CA GLY A 418 41.24 -0.76 -23.59
C GLY A 418 40.88 -2.15 -24.13
N ALA A 419 41.21 -3.25 -23.44
CA ALA A 419 40.87 -4.61 -23.85
C ALA A 419 39.98 -5.32 -22.81
N ALA A 420 38.95 -6.03 -23.29
CA ALA A 420 38.11 -6.87 -22.44
C ALA A 420 38.93 -8.04 -21.87
N VAL A 421 38.93 -8.18 -20.55
CA VAL A 421 39.57 -9.27 -19.82
C VAL A 421 38.64 -10.47 -19.72
N TRP A 422 37.35 -10.21 -19.49
CA TRP A 422 36.29 -11.20 -19.49
C TRP A 422 34.95 -10.52 -19.80
N THR A 423 33.99 -11.31 -20.26
CA THR A 423 32.60 -10.90 -20.51
C THR A 423 31.63 -11.88 -19.84
N ASP A 424 30.42 -11.40 -19.56
CA ASP A 424 29.29 -12.17 -19.08
C ASP A 424 27.99 -11.69 -19.75
N ASP A 425 27.41 -12.55 -20.56
CA ASP A 425 26.17 -12.38 -21.32
C ASP A 425 24.98 -13.07 -20.62
N ALA A 426 25.11 -13.40 -19.33
CA ALA A 426 24.13 -14.09 -18.50
C ALA A 426 23.70 -15.51 -18.99
N GLU A 427 24.13 -15.99 -20.15
CA GLU A 427 23.73 -17.30 -20.69
C GLU A 427 24.15 -18.47 -19.79
N THR A 428 25.29 -18.32 -19.09
CA THR A 428 25.83 -19.35 -18.19
C THR A 428 25.99 -18.81 -16.77
N ALA A 429 25.55 -19.58 -15.77
CA ALA A 429 25.77 -19.21 -14.38
C ALA A 429 27.28 -19.23 -14.09
N ARG A 430 27.81 -18.10 -13.63
CA ARG A 430 29.21 -17.93 -13.25
C ARG A 430 29.32 -17.87 -11.73
N ALA A 431 30.11 -18.78 -11.15
CA ALA A 431 30.30 -18.85 -9.70
C ALA A 431 31.05 -17.64 -9.12
N GLU A 432 31.67 -16.84 -9.97
CA GLU A 432 32.35 -15.59 -9.61
C GLU A 432 31.38 -14.46 -9.23
N TRP A 433 30.11 -14.56 -9.63
CA TRP A 433 29.05 -13.66 -9.17
C TRP A 433 28.43 -14.20 -7.88
N LYS A 434 28.38 -13.34 -6.86
CA LYS A 434 27.59 -13.55 -5.65
C LYS A 434 26.33 -12.69 -5.75
N THR A 435 25.18 -13.34 -5.81
CA THR A 435 23.87 -12.68 -5.88
C THR A 435 23.25 -12.55 -4.50
N ARG A 436 22.54 -11.44 -4.28
CA ARG A 436 21.51 -11.26 -3.25
C ARG A 436 20.31 -10.66 -4.00
N GLY A 437 19.24 -11.44 -4.19
CA GLY A 437 18.04 -11.03 -4.94
C GLY A 437 18.18 -10.94 -6.46
N PHE A 438 19.36 -10.64 -7.01
CA PHE A 438 19.59 -10.71 -8.47
C PHE A 438 19.37 -12.13 -9.00
N SER A 439 18.71 -12.23 -10.15
CA SER A 439 18.43 -13.48 -10.84
C SER A 439 18.70 -13.38 -12.34
N ARG A 440 18.72 -14.52 -13.04
CA ARG A 440 18.83 -14.55 -14.50
C ARG A 440 17.46 -14.88 -15.09
N ILE A 441 16.95 -14.04 -15.97
CA ILE A 441 15.62 -14.18 -16.57
C ILE A 441 15.70 -14.09 -18.10
N THR A 442 14.58 -14.32 -18.79
CA THR A 442 14.51 -14.32 -20.26
C THR A 442 13.72 -13.13 -20.84
N GLY A 443 13.74 -11.97 -20.17
CA GLY A 443 12.84 -10.84 -20.44
C GLY A 443 11.47 -10.94 -19.77
N SER A 444 11.17 -12.08 -19.15
CA SER A 444 9.91 -12.31 -18.45
C SER A 444 10.09 -13.20 -17.23
N VAL A 445 9.16 -13.09 -16.29
CA VAL A 445 9.09 -13.91 -15.08
C VAL A 445 7.77 -14.67 -15.09
N THR A 446 7.85 -15.98 -14.87
CA THR A 446 6.68 -16.85 -14.76
C THR A 446 6.62 -17.44 -13.37
N ASP A 447 5.57 -17.10 -12.64
CA ASP A 447 5.35 -17.52 -11.26
C ASP A 447 3.97 -18.17 -11.07
N VAL A 448 3.83 -18.84 -9.92
CA VAL A 448 2.59 -19.50 -9.51
C VAL A 448 1.98 -18.71 -8.37
N TYR A 449 0.79 -18.15 -8.61
CA TYR A 449 0.12 -17.26 -7.68
C TYR A 449 -1.08 -17.94 -7.02
N PRO A 450 -1.21 -17.88 -5.68
CA PRO A 450 -2.41 -18.32 -5.02
C PRO A 450 -3.58 -17.39 -5.36
N ARG A 451 -4.78 -17.96 -5.35
CA ARG A 451 -6.04 -17.23 -5.49
C ARG A 451 -7.12 -17.98 -4.73
N PHE A 452 -8.10 -17.27 -4.19
CA PHE A 452 -9.18 -17.84 -3.39
C PHE A 452 -10.35 -16.89 -3.29
N TYR A 453 -11.51 -17.41 -2.88
CA TYR A 453 -12.63 -16.56 -2.47
C TYR A 453 -12.66 -16.41 -0.96
N ILE A 454 -13.13 -15.25 -0.49
CA ILE A 454 -13.56 -15.07 0.89
C ILE A 454 -15.04 -14.68 0.89
N ALA A 455 -15.90 -15.50 1.47
CA ALA A 455 -17.32 -15.17 1.63
C ALA A 455 -17.64 -14.83 3.08
N GLU A 456 -18.07 -13.60 3.33
CA GLU A 456 -18.40 -13.07 4.65
C GLU A 456 -19.87 -12.66 4.75
N ASN A 457 -20.42 -12.65 5.96
CA ASN A 457 -21.81 -12.23 6.21
C ASN A 457 -21.86 -10.79 6.73
N ARG A 458 -22.08 -9.83 5.83
CA ARG A 458 -22.20 -8.40 6.15
C ARG A 458 -23.58 -8.09 6.72
N THR A 459 -23.59 -7.61 7.96
CA THR A 459 -24.76 -7.19 8.73
C THR A 459 -24.46 -5.87 9.43
N TYR A 460 -25.49 -5.19 9.94
CA TYR A 460 -25.31 -3.93 10.67
C TYR A 460 -24.87 -4.16 12.13
N THR A 461 -23.71 -4.78 12.31
CA THR A 461 -23.14 -5.16 13.61
C THR A 461 -21.83 -4.43 13.88
N GLY A 462 -21.63 -3.93 15.11
CA GLY A 462 -20.44 -3.16 15.45
C GLY A 462 -20.31 -1.89 14.61
N TYR A 463 -19.11 -1.61 14.10
CA TYR A 463 -18.85 -0.48 13.20
C TYR A 463 -19.53 -0.62 11.83
N ASP A 464 -19.86 -1.84 11.37
CA ASP A 464 -20.62 -2.03 10.12
C ASP A 464 -22.07 -1.52 10.20
N LYS A 465 -22.56 -1.08 11.38
CA LYS A 465 -23.80 -0.29 11.47
C LYS A 465 -23.78 0.93 10.56
N THR A 466 -22.60 1.52 10.36
CA THR A 466 -22.45 2.68 9.49
C THR A 466 -22.77 2.35 8.03
N LEU A 467 -22.71 1.09 7.58
CA LEU A 467 -23.14 0.71 6.22
C LEU A 467 -24.63 0.96 5.96
N GLN A 468 -25.45 1.05 7.01
CA GLN A 468 -26.88 1.33 6.89
C GLN A 468 -27.17 2.80 6.59
N THR A 469 -26.34 3.72 7.10
CA THR A 469 -26.67 5.16 7.15
C THR A 469 -25.57 6.07 6.62
N GLY A 470 -24.34 5.57 6.58
CA GLY A 470 -23.12 6.27 6.24
C GLY A 470 -22.88 6.45 4.74
N PRO A 471 -23.11 5.43 3.87
CA PRO A 471 -22.87 5.56 2.44
C PRO A 471 -23.64 6.73 1.83
N TYR A 472 -22.99 7.43 0.91
CA TYR A 472 -23.48 8.72 0.44
C TYR A 472 -23.19 8.99 -1.03
N ASN A 473 -24.00 9.88 -1.63
CA ASN A 473 -23.85 10.32 -3.01
C ASN A 473 -23.97 11.85 -3.11
N PHE A 474 -23.03 12.50 -3.80
CA PHE A 474 -23.10 13.92 -4.15
C PHE A 474 -24.04 14.14 -5.35
N GLY A 475 -25.33 13.84 -5.15
CA GLY A 475 -26.30 13.81 -6.24
C GLY A 475 -26.74 15.19 -6.74
N PHE A 476 -26.33 16.28 -6.09
CA PHE A 476 -26.84 17.64 -6.31
C PHE A 476 -25.73 18.66 -6.56
N ALA A 477 -24.57 18.23 -7.07
CA ALA A 477 -23.38 19.08 -7.26
C ALA A 477 -23.66 20.45 -7.92
N ASN A 478 -24.59 20.50 -8.87
CA ASN A 478 -24.99 21.71 -9.59
C ASN A 478 -25.82 22.73 -8.80
N THR A 479 -26.43 22.35 -7.68
CA THR A 479 -27.40 23.18 -6.94
C THR A 479 -27.10 23.23 -5.44
N ARG A 480 -26.51 22.15 -4.90
CA ARG A 480 -26.14 21.95 -3.50
C ARG A 480 -24.84 21.13 -3.46
N PRO A 481 -23.68 21.72 -3.81
CA PRO A 481 -22.41 21.00 -3.94
C PRO A 481 -22.01 20.24 -2.67
N ASP A 482 -22.30 20.81 -1.49
CA ASP A 482 -21.91 20.21 -0.21
C ASP A 482 -23.03 19.34 0.40
N PHE A 483 -24.08 19.04 -0.37
CA PHE A 483 -25.16 18.19 0.10
C PHE A 483 -25.01 16.76 -0.42
N VAL A 484 -25.02 15.83 0.52
CA VAL A 484 -25.06 14.40 0.22
C VAL A 484 -26.43 13.80 0.49
N GLU A 485 -26.86 12.90 -0.39
CA GLU A 485 -27.95 11.96 -0.09
C GLU A 485 -27.38 10.65 0.46
N ARG A 486 -28.15 9.96 1.31
CA ARG A 486 -27.72 8.70 1.95
C ARG A 486 -28.38 7.50 1.30
N PHE A 487 -27.66 6.39 1.32
CA PHE A 487 -28.17 5.07 0.95
C PHE A 487 -27.55 4.00 1.86
N ALA A 488 -28.09 2.79 1.81
CA ALA A 488 -27.59 1.67 2.59
C ALA A 488 -26.89 0.65 1.68
N ASN A 489 -25.68 0.26 2.06
CA ASN A 489 -25.04 -0.95 1.55
C ASN A 489 -25.76 -2.16 2.16
N GLN A 490 -26.34 -3.01 1.32
CA GLN A 490 -27.34 -3.98 1.75
C GLN A 490 -26.71 -5.24 2.37
N GLU A 491 -27.26 -5.68 3.49
CA GLU A 491 -26.84 -6.91 4.21
C GLU A 491 -26.93 -8.19 3.37
N GLY A 492 -26.01 -9.11 3.60
CA GLY A 492 -25.99 -10.43 2.99
C GLY A 492 -24.58 -11.01 2.90
N MET A 493 -24.44 -12.07 2.12
CA MET A 493 -23.12 -12.66 1.84
C MET A 493 -22.39 -11.79 0.83
N LEU A 494 -21.25 -11.21 1.20
CA LEU A 494 -20.34 -10.55 0.28
C LEU A 494 -19.22 -11.55 -0.07
N VAL A 495 -19.00 -11.77 -1.36
CA VAL A 495 -17.93 -12.65 -1.85
C VAL A 495 -16.80 -11.77 -2.37
N TRP A 496 -15.60 -11.97 -1.87
CA TRP A 496 -14.38 -11.33 -2.33
C TRP A 496 -13.56 -12.32 -3.15
N PHE A 497 -12.99 -11.88 -4.27
CA PHE A 497 -12.04 -12.66 -5.03
C PHE A 497 -10.63 -12.10 -4.82
N VAL A 498 -9.79 -12.90 -4.17
CA VAL A 498 -8.38 -12.58 -3.94
C VAL A 498 -7.54 -13.25 -5.02
N ASN A 499 -6.73 -12.46 -5.71
CA ASN A 499 -5.91 -12.94 -6.83
C ASN A 499 -4.52 -12.30 -6.81
N TYR A 500 -3.53 -13.03 -6.29
CA TYR A 500 -2.16 -12.53 -6.12
C TYR A 500 -1.36 -12.40 -7.42
N VAL A 501 -1.96 -12.68 -8.58
CA VAL A 501 -1.40 -12.23 -9.86
C VAL A 501 -1.29 -10.70 -9.90
N TYR A 502 -2.16 -9.99 -9.17
CA TYR A 502 -2.20 -8.54 -9.10
C TYR A 502 -1.76 -8.07 -7.72
N ALA A 503 -0.96 -7.02 -7.66
CA ALA A 503 -0.48 -6.41 -6.42
C ALA A 503 -1.43 -5.32 -5.88
N ASP A 504 -2.38 -4.87 -6.70
CA ASP A 504 -3.23 -3.71 -6.43
C ASP A 504 -4.66 -3.94 -6.98
N ASN A 505 -5.56 -2.99 -6.70
CA ASN A 505 -6.93 -2.97 -7.22
C ASN A 505 -7.17 -1.88 -8.28
N ASN A 506 -6.14 -1.53 -9.07
CA ASN A 506 -6.19 -0.54 -10.13
C ASN A 506 -6.90 -1.07 -11.39
N THR A 507 -8.20 -1.33 -11.24
CA THR A 507 -9.09 -1.79 -12.31
C THR A 507 -9.13 -0.88 -13.53
N ALA A 508 -8.68 0.37 -13.44
CA ALA A 508 -8.44 1.24 -14.59
C ALA A 508 -7.34 0.70 -15.52
N GLN A 509 -6.30 0.09 -14.96
CA GLN A 509 -5.18 -0.51 -15.68
C GLN A 509 -5.47 -1.97 -16.06
N HIS A 510 -6.12 -2.74 -15.17
CA HIS A 510 -6.48 -4.14 -15.41
C HIS A 510 -7.99 -4.43 -15.20
N PRO A 511 -8.86 -3.95 -16.11
CA PRO A 511 -10.31 -4.14 -16.05
C PRO A 511 -10.76 -5.56 -15.69
N GLY A 512 -11.45 -5.68 -14.55
CA GLY A 512 -12.04 -6.94 -14.05
C GLY A 512 -11.18 -7.77 -13.13
N TYR A 513 -9.99 -7.27 -12.82
CA TYR A 513 -9.01 -7.94 -11.98
C TYR A 513 -8.46 -6.99 -10.92
N GLY A 514 -7.84 -7.57 -9.90
CA GLY A 514 -7.23 -6.85 -8.79
C GLY A 514 -6.80 -7.84 -7.71
N LEU A 515 -6.04 -7.33 -6.74
CA LEU A 515 -5.56 -8.08 -5.58
C LEU A 515 -6.73 -8.67 -4.76
N ASN A 516 -7.75 -7.86 -4.47
CA ASN A 516 -8.89 -8.23 -3.62
C ASN A 516 -10.14 -7.40 -3.98
N LEU A 517 -11.04 -7.96 -4.80
CA LEU A 517 -12.24 -7.26 -5.26
C LEU A 517 -13.54 -7.94 -4.78
N PRO A 518 -14.56 -7.18 -4.33
CA PRO A 518 -15.87 -7.75 -4.07
C PRO A 518 -16.59 -8.10 -5.38
N VAL A 519 -17.15 -9.30 -5.43
CA VAL A 519 -17.97 -9.77 -6.54
C VAL A 519 -19.39 -9.24 -6.38
N ASP A 520 -19.71 -8.22 -7.18
CA ASP A 520 -21.05 -7.66 -7.26
C ASP A 520 -22.01 -8.63 -7.96
N VAL A 521 -23.07 -9.05 -7.26
CA VAL A 521 -24.13 -9.92 -7.82
C VAL A 521 -24.87 -9.29 -9.00
N ARG A 522 -24.87 -7.96 -9.14
CA ARG A 522 -25.50 -7.19 -10.23
C ARG A 522 -24.56 -6.07 -10.70
N PRO A 523 -23.48 -6.41 -11.43
CA PRO A 523 -22.36 -5.49 -11.69
C PRO A 523 -22.67 -4.34 -12.67
N GLN A 524 -23.90 -4.22 -13.18
CA GLN A 524 -24.26 -3.24 -14.21
C GLN A 524 -24.19 -1.81 -13.69
N ARG A 525 -23.83 -0.85 -14.56
CA ARG A 525 -23.83 0.57 -14.21
C ARG A 525 -25.23 1.08 -13.85
N ILE A 526 -25.29 1.97 -12.87
CA ILE A 526 -26.47 2.78 -12.58
C ILE A 526 -26.40 4.06 -13.43
N THR A 527 -27.21 4.11 -14.49
CA THR A 527 -27.28 5.26 -15.40
C THR A 527 -28.37 6.24 -14.96
N VAL A 528 -28.04 7.54 -14.99
CA VAL A 528 -28.97 8.65 -14.79
C VAL A 528 -29.29 9.29 -16.15
N PRO A 529 -30.58 9.31 -16.57
CA PRO A 529 -30.97 9.81 -17.89
C PRO A 529 -30.46 11.23 -18.18
N GLY A 530 -29.69 11.37 -19.25
CA GLY A 530 -29.14 12.67 -19.69
C GLY A 530 -28.03 13.25 -18.81
N GLN A 531 -27.54 12.53 -17.80
CA GLN A 531 -26.47 12.99 -16.90
C GLN A 531 -25.21 12.11 -16.94
N GLY A 532 -25.34 10.82 -17.27
CA GLY A 532 -24.23 9.88 -17.27
C GLY A 532 -24.48 8.71 -16.31
N SER A 533 -23.42 8.20 -15.69
CA SER A 533 -23.50 7.10 -14.71
C SER A 533 -23.08 7.60 -13.33
N LEU A 534 -23.61 6.96 -12.28
CA LEU A 534 -23.04 7.09 -10.95
C LEU A 534 -21.65 6.46 -10.91
N THR A 535 -20.84 6.89 -9.95
CA THR A 535 -19.53 6.29 -9.69
C THR A 535 -19.71 4.89 -9.07
N ASN A 536 -18.72 4.02 -9.24
CA ASN A 536 -18.76 2.63 -8.80
C ASN A 536 -18.79 2.46 -7.28
N ARG A 537 -18.30 3.44 -6.51
CA ARG A 537 -18.50 3.49 -5.04
C ARG A 537 -19.98 3.35 -4.61
N ARG A 538 -20.93 3.70 -5.49
CA ARG A 538 -22.38 3.58 -5.25
C ARG A 538 -22.98 2.32 -5.89
N SER A 539 -22.39 1.81 -6.97
CA SER A 539 -22.89 0.65 -7.70
C SER A 539 -22.93 -0.60 -6.82
N GLY A 540 -21.91 -0.82 -5.98
CA GLY A 540 -21.84 -1.98 -5.10
C GLY A 540 -22.82 -2.02 -3.92
N TYR A 541 -23.77 -1.08 -3.81
CA TYR A 541 -24.71 -1.01 -2.67
C TYR A 541 -25.57 -2.29 -2.52
N ASP A 542 -25.84 -3.00 -3.61
CA ASP A 542 -26.64 -4.23 -3.63
C ASP A 542 -25.83 -5.50 -3.94
N GLY A 543 -24.49 -5.40 -3.88
CA GLY A 543 -23.57 -6.44 -4.33
C GLY A 543 -23.64 -7.76 -3.57
N THR A 544 -24.30 -7.80 -2.41
CA THR A 544 -24.41 -9.01 -1.57
C THR A 544 -25.43 -10.03 -2.08
N PHE A 545 -25.06 -11.30 -1.98
CA PHE A 545 -25.93 -12.46 -2.20
C PHE A 545 -26.81 -12.70 -0.97
N SER A 546 -28.12 -12.86 -1.16
CA SER A 546 -29.07 -12.96 -0.04
C SER A 546 -30.35 -13.69 -0.45
N ARG A 547 -31.00 -14.32 0.54
CA ARG A 547 -32.36 -14.88 0.47
C ARG A 547 -33.43 -13.80 0.59
N TYR A 548 -33.06 -12.58 0.98
CA TYR A 548 -33.96 -11.44 1.07
C TYR A 548 -33.87 -10.56 -0.18
N ALA A 549 -35.00 -9.95 -0.54
CA ALA A 549 -35.03 -8.92 -1.58
C ALA A 549 -34.34 -7.64 -1.09
N LYS A 550 -33.75 -6.89 -2.02
CA LYS A 550 -33.20 -5.56 -1.74
C LYS A 550 -34.28 -4.50 -1.97
N PRO A 551 -34.43 -3.50 -1.08
CA PRO A 551 -35.39 -2.41 -1.28
C PRO A 551 -35.03 -1.60 -2.53
N ALA A 552 -36.01 -0.87 -3.08
CA ALA A 552 -35.73 0.08 -4.14
C ALA A 552 -34.85 1.22 -3.59
N GLN A 553 -33.93 1.72 -4.41
CA GLN A 553 -33.04 2.83 -4.06
C GLN A 553 -33.08 3.89 -5.14
N THR A 554 -33.28 5.14 -4.72
CA THR A 554 -33.22 6.31 -5.61
C THR A 554 -31.88 7.01 -5.42
N PHE A 555 -31.27 7.39 -6.52
CA PHE A 555 -30.06 8.21 -6.56
C PHE A 555 -30.30 9.42 -7.44
N HIS A 556 -29.49 10.46 -7.26
CA HIS A 556 -29.47 11.64 -8.11
C HIS A 556 -28.10 11.86 -8.74
N LEU A 557 -28.09 12.47 -9.92
CA LEU A 557 -26.89 13.09 -10.49
C LEU A 557 -27.30 14.46 -11.03
N ASN A 558 -26.66 15.52 -10.56
CA ASN A 558 -27.04 16.91 -10.84
C ASN A 558 -28.55 17.19 -10.60
N GLY A 559 -29.12 16.59 -9.56
CA GLY A 559 -30.52 16.70 -9.18
C GLY A 559 -31.51 15.89 -10.03
N VAL A 560 -31.04 15.14 -11.03
CA VAL A 560 -31.90 14.25 -11.84
C VAL A 560 -31.95 12.87 -11.19
N PRO A 561 -33.14 12.34 -10.85
CA PRO A 561 -33.27 11.05 -10.20
C PRO A 561 -33.12 9.88 -11.17
N THR A 562 -32.56 8.78 -10.68
CA THR A 562 -32.72 7.43 -11.22
C THR A 562 -33.11 6.50 -10.07
N THR A 563 -34.01 5.55 -10.30
CA THR A 563 -34.44 4.60 -9.25
C THR A 563 -34.13 3.19 -9.69
N VAL A 564 -33.26 2.53 -8.93
CA VAL A 564 -33.08 1.08 -9.01
C VAL A 564 -34.29 0.44 -8.32
N PRO A 565 -35.08 -0.39 -9.03
CA PRO A 565 -36.29 -0.97 -8.45
C PRO A 565 -35.94 -1.97 -7.34
N LYS A 566 -36.95 -2.42 -6.60
CA LYS A 566 -36.81 -3.54 -5.67
C LYS A 566 -36.22 -4.76 -6.41
N LEU A 567 -35.11 -5.30 -5.91
CA LEU A 567 -34.40 -6.41 -6.54
C LEU A 567 -34.76 -7.73 -5.87
N GLY A 568 -35.01 -8.76 -6.67
CA GLY A 568 -35.28 -10.11 -6.19
C GLY A 568 -34.06 -10.76 -5.53
N PRO A 569 -34.27 -11.71 -4.60
CA PRO A 569 -33.18 -12.40 -3.92
C PRO A 569 -32.32 -13.21 -4.89
N VAL A 570 -31.01 -13.19 -4.69
CA VAL A 570 -30.03 -14.02 -5.39
C VAL A 570 -29.13 -14.64 -4.32
N PRO A 571 -29.40 -15.88 -3.89
CA PRO A 571 -28.72 -16.48 -2.75
C PRO A 571 -27.48 -17.30 -3.14
N VAL A 572 -27.03 -17.23 -4.40
CA VAL A 572 -26.02 -18.13 -4.95
C VAL A 572 -24.97 -17.35 -5.71
N PHE A 573 -23.73 -17.46 -5.25
CA PHE A 573 -22.54 -17.21 -6.04
C PHE A 573 -22.19 -18.48 -6.83
N ASP A 574 -21.86 -18.35 -8.11
CA ASP A 574 -21.54 -19.45 -9.03
C ASP A 574 -20.49 -18.98 -10.05
N ASP A 575 -19.26 -19.45 -9.91
CA ASP A 575 -18.14 -19.04 -10.77
C ASP A 575 -17.96 -19.91 -12.02
N SER A 576 -18.90 -20.83 -12.34
CA SER A 576 -18.77 -21.75 -13.49
C SER A 576 -18.58 -21.05 -14.85
N ASN A 577 -18.87 -19.75 -14.90
CA ASN A 577 -18.53 -18.87 -16.00
C ASN A 577 -17.69 -17.71 -15.44
N PRO A 578 -16.42 -17.57 -15.86
CA PRO A 578 -15.52 -16.50 -15.37
C PRO A 578 -16.07 -15.09 -15.63
N ASP A 579 -16.91 -14.91 -16.65
CA ASP A 579 -17.50 -13.61 -16.98
C ASP A 579 -18.89 -13.39 -16.37
N ARG A 580 -19.41 -14.27 -15.49
CA ARG A 580 -20.78 -14.14 -14.95
C ARG A 580 -21.01 -12.83 -14.19
N TYR A 581 -19.99 -12.36 -13.47
CA TYR A 581 -20.02 -11.13 -12.68
C TYR A 581 -19.20 -10.00 -13.32
N TRP A 582 -18.88 -10.17 -14.61
CA TRP A 582 -18.18 -9.20 -15.43
C TRP A 582 -19.15 -8.47 -16.35
N SER A 583 -18.93 -7.17 -16.55
CA SER A 583 -19.67 -6.36 -17.52
C SER A 583 -18.71 -5.43 -18.24
N ALA A 584 -18.62 -5.56 -19.56
CA ALA A 584 -17.87 -4.62 -20.40
C ALA A 584 -18.44 -3.19 -20.31
N ASP A 585 -19.71 -3.03 -19.92
CA ASP A 585 -20.29 -1.73 -19.66
C ASP A 585 -19.82 -1.15 -18.33
N ASN A 586 -19.44 -1.97 -17.34
CA ASN A 586 -18.90 -1.50 -16.05
C ASN A 586 -17.55 -2.14 -15.64
N PRO A 587 -16.50 -1.93 -16.45
CA PRO A 587 -15.27 -2.71 -16.35
C PRO A 587 -14.45 -2.49 -15.07
N GLN A 588 -14.69 -1.41 -14.33
CA GLN A 588 -13.94 -1.12 -13.11
C GLN A 588 -14.65 -1.65 -11.85
N ASN A 589 -15.98 -1.79 -11.86
CA ASN A 589 -16.73 -2.39 -10.74
C ASN A 589 -16.83 -3.91 -10.84
N SER A 590 -17.02 -4.41 -12.06
CA SER A 590 -17.36 -5.80 -12.31
C SER A 590 -16.12 -6.70 -12.25
N VAL A 591 -16.28 -7.96 -11.86
CA VAL A 591 -15.16 -8.87 -11.58
C VAL A 591 -15.21 -10.08 -12.50
N LYS A 592 -14.05 -10.43 -13.09
CA LYS A 592 -13.84 -11.72 -13.73
C LYS A 592 -13.40 -12.74 -12.69
N VAL A 593 -14.26 -13.72 -12.45
CA VAL A 593 -14.08 -14.73 -11.39
C VAL A 593 -13.24 -15.90 -11.90
N ALA A 594 -12.79 -16.77 -11.00
CA ALA A 594 -11.76 -17.78 -11.28
C ALA A 594 -12.14 -18.81 -12.36
N GLY A 595 -13.43 -19.14 -12.50
CA GLY A 595 -13.88 -20.09 -13.53
C GLY A 595 -13.80 -21.57 -13.12
N GLU A 596 -13.73 -21.88 -11.82
CA GLU A 596 -13.42 -23.24 -11.33
C GLU A 596 -14.66 -24.10 -11.04
N GLY A 597 -15.87 -23.57 -11.19
CA GLY A 597 -17.12 -24.26 -10.84
C GLY A 597 -17.48 -24.21 -9.35
N THR A 598 -16.77 -23.40 -8.56
CA THR A 598 -17.10 -23.08 -7.18
C THR A 598 -18.45 -22.37 -7.08
N ARG A 599 -19.30 -22.91 -6.21
CA ARG A 599 -20.62 -22.37 -5.89
C ARG A 599 -20.76 -22.16 -4.39
N ILE A 600 -21.19 -20.97 -3.97
CA ILE A 600 -21.45 -20.64 -2.56
C ILE A 600 -22.91 -20.22 -2.44
N GLU A 601 -23.73 -21.05 -1.78
CA GLU A 601 -25.16 -20.81 -1.59
C GLU A 601 -25.49 -20.45 -0.16
N VAL A 602 -26.26 -19.37 0.02
CA VAL A 602 -26.90 -19.00 1.29
C VAL A 602 -28.07 -19.97 1.57
N ALA A 603 -27.76 -21.08 2.24
CA ALA A 603 -28.71 -22.12 2.59
C ALA A 603 -29.69 -21.65 3.69
N LEU A 604 -29.19 -20.87 4.64
CA LEU A 604 -29.97 -20.20 5.69
C LEU A 604 -29.43 -18.79 5.92
N GLU A 605 -30.33 -17.85 6.17
CA GLU A 605 -29.99 -16.46 6.51
C GLU A 605 -30.98 -15.97 7.57
N SER A 606 -30.47 -15.48 8.69
CA SER A 606 -31.28 -14.96 9.80
C SER A 606 -30.73 -13.61 10.27
N ARG A 607 -31.41 -12.53 9.89
CA ARG A 607 -31.09 -11.16 10.36
C ARG A 607 -31.40 -10.91 11.84
N ALA A 608 -32.19 -11.77 12.48
CA ALA A 608 -32.50 -11.64 13.90
C ALA A 608 -31.37 -12.15 14.82
N PHE A 609 -30.47 -12.96 14.26
CA PHE A 609 -29.35 -13.58 14.98
C PHE A 609 -28.01 -13.29 14.31
N ASP A 610 -28.00 -12.41 13.30
CA ASP A 610 -26.85 -12.10 12.44
C ASP A 610 -26.08 -13.35 12.00
N MET A 611 -26.82 -14.38 11.60
CA MET A 611 -26.28 -15.70 11.32
C MET A 611 -26.65 -16.18 9.92
N MET A 612 -25.71 -16.86 9.29
CA MET A 612 -25.83 -17.43 7.96
C MET A 612 -25.29 -18.85 7.94
N ILE A 613 -25.91 -19.75 7.18
CA ILE A 613 -25.29 -21.02 6.80
C ILE A 613 -25.07 -20.98 5.30
N VAL A 614 -23.81 -21.10 4.90
CA VAL A 614 -23.42 -21.20 3.50
C VAL A 614 -23.11 -22.65 3.15
N LYS A 615 -23.53 -23.06 1.95
CA LYS A 615 -23.20 -24.34 1.33
C LYS A 615 -22.20 -24.07 0.22
N VAL A 616 -20.95 -24.46 0.45
CA VAL A 616 -19.88 -24.42 -0.55
C VAL A 616 -19.92 -25.73 -1.34
N THR A 617 -19.84 -25.65 -2.66
CA THR A 617 -19.69 -26.78 -3.56
C THR A 617 -18.57 -26.47 -4.54
N ASN A 618 -17.52 -27.28 -4.52
CA ASN A 618 -16.38 -27.18 -5.43
C ASN A 618 -15.96 -28.57 -5.92
#